data_AF-A0A4Q6C0L4-F1
#
_entry.id   AF-A0A4Q6C0L4-F1
#
_cell.length_a   1.000
_cell.length_b   1.000
_cell.length_c   1.000
_cell.angle_alpha   90.00
_cell.angle_beta   90.00
_cell.angle_gamma   90.00
#
_symmetry.space_group_name_H-M   'P 1'
#
loop_
_entity.id
_entity.type
_entity.pdbx_description
1 polymer ?
#
loop_
_entity_poly.entity_id
_entity_poly.type
_entity_poly.pdbx_seq_one_letter_code
_entity_poly.pdbx_strand_id
1 'polypeptide(L)'
;MTLSHRLFYFPSENDTDKSSGYSINLWEPGDMNRKIGTLLILAGTLLITAAQASSLEYRGVPNPVRVKLEDTLTFLKSMKAEQALPKNPASPLHREVFGEFDGENYLRWFETRIKRIGIDSCGGGSATACAIYFMPTWMYLTPYFVRSPLSRVAQLAVLLHEARHSEHDHNGWVHVECPIPFLDDQGQEIKSYFSGDKLAGLKACDDSEYGSYAAEYLFMSHVADYCSNCTATERNEARTIADQGIYRITDLRAREALRRDRADH
;
A
#
# COMPACT_ATOMS: atom_id res chain seq x y z
N MET A 1 -39.73 6.25 23.45
CA MET A 1 -38.59 5.33 23.35
C MET A 1 -37.34 6.17 23.19
N THR A 2 -36.57 6.26 24.27
CA THR A 2 -35.48 7.22 24.48
C THR A 2 -34.15 6.65 23.99
N LEU A 3 -33.49 7.36 23.07
CA LEU A 3 -32.18 7.01 22.51
C LEU A 3 -31.07 7.51 23.44
N SER A 4 -30.48 6.58 24.19
CA SER A 4 -29.30 6.79 25.02
C SER A 4 -28.05 6.92 24.14
N HIS A 5 -27.46 8.10 24.12
CA HIS A 5 -26.14 8.34 23.53
C HIS A 5 -25.06 7.75 24.45
N ARG A 6 -24.23 6.83 23.93
CA ARG A 6 -23.00 6.40 24.60
C ARG A 6 -21.85 7.28 24.09
N LEU A 7 -21.37 8.15 24.97
CA LEU A 7 -20.08 8.82 24.87
C LEU A 7 -18.96 7.79 25.07
N PHE A 8 -18.02 7.71 24.13
CA PHE A 8 -16.77 6.99 24.32
C PHE A 8 -15.80 7.89 25.10
N TYR A 9 -15.44 7.45 26.29
CA TYR A 9 -14.44 8.04 27.17
C TYR A 9 -13.09 7.41 26.84
N PHE A 10 -12.13 8.21 26.38
CA PHE A 10 -10.72 7.81 26.25
C PHE A 10 -10.00 8.18 27.55
N PRO A 11 -9.41 7.23 28.29
CA PRO A 11 -8.54 7.57 29.40
C PRO A 11 -7.20 8.09 28.87
N SER A 12 -6.75 9.24 29.39
CA SER A 12 -5.39 9.72 29.20
C SER A 12 -4.45 8.93 30.10
N GLU A 13 -3.56 8.14 29.52
CA GLU A 13 -2.41 7.59 30.23
C GLU A 13 -1.34 8.67 30.30
N ASN A 14 -1.11 9.19 31.50
CA ASN A 14 0.01 10.06 31.83
C ASN A 14 0.53 9.57 33.17
N ASP A 15 1.41 8.58 33.15
CA ASP A 15 2.13 8.15 34.35
C ASP A 15 3.41 7.37 33.98
N THR A 16 4.54 8.08 33.91
CA THR A 16 5.87 7.45 34.10
C THR A 16 6.77 8.41 34.84
N ASP A 17 6.64 8.43 36.16
CA ASP A 17 7.75 8.72 37.07
C ASP A 17 8.16 7.40 37.74
N LYS A 18 9.40 6.97 37.48
CA LYS A 18 10.23 6.20 38.42
C LYS A 18 11.61 5.96 37.83
N SER A 19 12.52 6.80 38.29
CA SER A 19 13.95 6.58 38.41
C SER A 19 14.27 5.26 39.12
N SER A 20 15.15 4.43 38.55
CA SER A 20 15.92 3.44 39.32
C SER A 20 17.28 3.16 38.68
N GLY A 21 18.32 3.73 39.32
CA GLY A 21 19.66 3.18 39.56
C GLY A 21 20.38 2.41 38.43
N TYR A 22 21.31 3.10 37.76
CA TYR A 22 22.47 2.45 37.17
C TYR A 22 23.61 2.39 38.21
N SER A 23 23.91 1.20 38.69
CA SER A 23 25.14 0.89 39.44
C SER A 23 26.29 0.71 38.46
N ILE A 24 27.29 1.58 38.57
CA ILE A 24 28.54 1.56 37.81
C ILE A 24 29.47 0.58 38.52
N ASN A 25 29.71 -0.59 37.92
CA ASN A 25 30.80 -1.47 38.37
C ASN A 25 32.11 -1.00 37.72
N LEU A 26 32.96 -0.41 38.57
CA LEU A 26 34.39 -0.19 38.30
C LEU A 26 35.07 -1.55 38.22
N TRP A 27 35.66 -1.86 37.07
CA TRP A 27 36.56 -3.00 36.90
C TRP A 27 37.97 -2.45 36.69
N GLU A 28 38.90 -2.88 37.54
CA GLU A 28 40.30 -2.49 37.52
C GLU A 28 41.07 -3.13 36.34
N PRO A 29 42.12 -2.46 35.84
CA PRO A 29 42.91 -2.93 34.70
C PRO A 29 43.90 -4.02 35.12
N GLY A 30 43.68 -5.23 34.59
CA GLY A 30 44.63 -6.33 34.63
C GLY A 30 45.69 -6.21 33.53
N ASP A 31 46.93 -6.41 33.94
CA ASP A 31 48.18 -6.00 33.31
C ASP A 31 48.57 -6.75 32.02
N MET A 32 49.48 -6.10 31.30
CA MET A 32 50.04 -6.42 30.00
C MET A 32 50.67 -7.81 29.91
N ASN A 33 50.50 -8.47 28.76
CA ASN A 33 51.61 -9.19 28.16
C ASN A 33 51.47 -9.36 26.64
N ARG A 34 52.37 -8.66 25.93
CA ARG A 34 53.05 -9.02 24.67
C ARG A 34 52.37 -10.09 23.80
N LYS A 35 52.05 -9.69 22.56
CA LYS A 35 52.61 -10.30 21.33
C LYS A 35 52.27 -9.46 20.09
N ILE A 36 53.34 -8.92 19.51
CA ILE A 36 53.70 -8.92 18.07
C ILE A 36 52.57 -8.55 17.09
N GLY A 37 52.75 -7.36 16.51
CA GLY A 37 51.84 -6.75 15.56
C GLY A 37 51.54 -7.59 14.33
N THR A 38 50.27 -7.59 13.98
CA THR A 38 49.80 -7.72 12.61
C THR A 38 48.88 -6.53 12.39
N LEU A 39 49.42 -5.47 11.78
CA LEU A 39 48.67 -4.30 11.35
C LEU A 39 47.80 -4.74 10.16
N LEU A 40 46.64 -5.32 10.46
CA LEU A 40 45.60 -5.59 9.47
C LEU A 40 45.02 -4.23 9.06
N ILE A 41 45.48 -3.74 7.91
CA ILE A 41 44.87 -2.63 7.19
C ILE A 41 43.47 -3.11 6.80
N LEU A 42 42.48 -2.81 7.64
CA LEU A 42 41.07 -2.83 7.29
C LEU A 42 40.87 -1.76 6.21
N ALA A 43 41.11 -2.15 4.96
CA ALA A 43 40.61 -1.43 3.80
C ALA A 43 39.07 -1.56 3.82
N GLY A 44 38.44 -0.76 4.68
CA GLY A 44 37.01 -0.59 4.76
C GLY A 44 36.54 -0.08 3.41
N THR A 45 36.07 -1.00 2.58
CA THR A 45 35.48 -0.67 1.28
C THR A 45 34.16 0.02 1.61
N LEU A 46 34.19 1.35 1.62
CA LEU A 46 32.99 2.18 1.72
C LEU A 46 32.21 1.93 0.42
N LEU A 47 31.37 0.89 0.41
CA LEU A 47 30.40 0.64 -0.64
C LEU A 47 29.42 1.81 -0.60
N ILE A 48 29.71 2.85 -1.38
CA ILE A 48 28.76 3.89 -1.71
C ILE A 48 27.66 3.17 -2.51
N THR A 49 26.62 2.70 -1.82
CA THR A 49 25.39 2.26 -2.46
C THR A 49 24.81 3.50 -3.11
N ALA A 50 25.06 3.68 -4.40
CA ALA A 50 24.34 4.67 -5.18
C ALA A 50 22.85 4.35 -5.01
N ALA A 51 22.14 5.21 -4.27
CA ALA A 51 20.70 5.12 -4.19
C ALA A 51 20.20 5.18 -5.63
N GLN A 52 19.62 4.08 -6.11
CA GLN A 52 18.97 4.07 -7.41
C GLN A 52 17.81 5.05 -7.31
N ALA A 53 18.00 6.26 -7.84
CA ALA A 53 16.94 7.23 -7.96
C ALA A 53 15.83 6.57 -8.79
N SER A 54 14.60 6.60 -8.28
CA SER A 54 13.44 6.13 -9.04
C SER A 54 13.43 6.80 -10.40
N SER A 55 13.17 6.01 -11.45
CA SER A 55 13.18 6.47 -12.84
C SER A 55 11.97 7.31 -13.23
N LEU A 56 11.06 7.59 -12.29
CA LEU A 56 9.82 8.32 -12.54
C LEU A 56 10.07 9.79 -12.92
N GLU A 57 9.47 10.19 -14.03
CA GLU A 57 9.42 11.59 -14.47
C GLU A 57 8.18 12.28 -13.88
N TYR A 58 8.39 13.36 -13.11
CA TYR A 58 7.31 14.16 -12.54
C TYR A 58 7.05 15.41 -13.38
N ARG A 59 5.80 15.63 -13.84
CA ARG A 59 5.41 16.82 -14.60
C ARG A 59 4.32 17.62 -13.91
N GLY A 60 4.66 18.83 -13.47
CA GLY A 60 3.70 19.73 -12.79
C GLY A 60 3.27 19.27 -11.39
N VAL A 61 3.86 18.18 -10.86
CA VAL A 61 3.60 17.70 -9.50
C VAL A 61 4.32 18.61 -8.50
N PRO A 62 3.60 19.24 -7.54
CA PRO A 62 4.23 20.09 -6.54
C PRO A 62 5.27 19.32 -5.70
N ASN A 63 6.37 19.98 -5.33
CA ASN A 63 7.47 19.31 -4.61
C ASN A 63 7.03 18.58 -3.32
N PRO A 64 6.14 19.14 -2.46
CA PRO A 64 5.66 18.39 -1.29
C PRO A 64 4.92 17.09 -1.64
N VAL A 65 4.16 17.08 -2.74
CA VAL A 65 3.45 15.89 -3.24
C VAL A 65 4.45 14.89 -3.78
N ARG A 66 5.45 15.35 -4.54
CA ARG A 66 6.54 14.50 -5.04
C ARG A 66 7.28 13.79 -3.92
N VAL A 67 7.72 14.53 -2.89
CA VAL A 67 8.41 13.95 -1.72
C VAL A 67 7.54 12.90 -1.03
N LYS A 68 6.24 13.19 -0.89
CA LYS A 68 5.27 12.23 -0.32
C LYS A 68 5.15 10.94 -1.14
N LEU A 69 5.17 11.03 -2.48
CA LEU A 69 5.16 9.86 -3.36
C LEU A 69 6.48 9.07 -3.28
N GLU A 70 7.62 9.75 -3.27
CA GLU A 70 8.93 9.11 -3.15
C GLU A 70 9.08 8.37 -1.81
N ASP A 71 8.59 8.95 -0.70
CA ASP A 71 8.50 8.26 0.60
C ASP A 71 7.57 7.04 0.53
N THR A 72 6.41 7.19 -0.12
CA THR A 72 5.43 6.10 -0.30
C THR A 72 6.02 4.93 -1.09
N LEU A 73 6.75 5.20 -2.18
CA LEU A 73 7.42 4.16 -2.98
C LEU A 73 8.62 3.55 -2.25
N THR A 74 9.32 4.33 -1.43
CA THR A 74 10.37 3.81 -0.55
C THR A 74 9.78 2.86 0.50
N PHE A 75 8.62 3.20 1.06
CA PHE A 75 7.88 2.33 1.95
C PHE A 75 7.45 1.03 1.25
N LEU A 76 6.86 1.11 0.05
CA LEU A 76 6.51 -0.07 -0.77
C LEU A 76 7.71 -0.99 -0.96
N LYS A 77 8.84 -0.43 -1.40
CA LYS A 77 10.09 -1.16 -1.62
C LYS A 77 10.58 -1.88 -0.36
N SER A 78 10.33 -1.30 0.81
CA SER A 78 10.78 -1.85 2.09
C SER A 78 9.91 -3.00 2.61
N MET A 79 8.72 -3.24 2.04
CA MET A 79 7.77 -4.24 2.54
C MET A 79 8.34 -5.66 2.48
N LYS A 80 8.12 -6.44 3.55
CA LYS A 80 8.59 -7.82 3.69
C LYS A 80 7.49 -8.73 4.21
N ALA A 81 7.49 -9.98 3.75
CA ALA A 81 6.67 -11.04 4.34
C ALA A 81 7.09 -11.32 5.80
N GLU A 82 6.16 -11.85 6.59
CA GLU A 82 6.43 -12.37 7.93
C GLU A 82 7.23 -13.67 7.89
N GLN A 83 8.35 -13.69 8.63
CA GLN A 83 9.32 -14.79 8.58
C GLN A 83 8.77 -16.13 9.11
N ALA A 84 7.70 -16.08 9.90
CA ALA A 84 7.06 -17.26 10.50
C ALA A 84 6.11 -17.99 9.53
N LEU A 85 5.86 -17.42 8.35
CA LEU A 85 4.97 -17.98 7.33
C LEU A 85 5.75 -18.84 6.32
N PRO A 86 5.07 -19.57 5.41
CA PRO A 86 5.74 -20.15 4.25
C PRO A 86 6.66 -19.13 3.60
N LYS A 87 7.77 -19.60 3.01
CA LYS A 87 8.84 -18.75 2.45
C LYS A 87 8.32 -17.62 1.54
N ASN A 88 7.14 -17.77 0.95
CA ASN A 88 6.34 -16.65 0.44
C ASN A 88 4.83 -16.87 0.67
N PRO A 89 4.10 -15.91 1.27
CA PRO A 89 2.67 -16.03 1.53
C PRO A 89 1.79 -15.55 0.37
N ALA A 90 2.34 -15.21 -0.80
CA ALA A 90 1.54 -14.82 -1.95
C ALA A 90 0.62 -15.97 -2.39
N SER A 91 -0.66 -15.67 -2.55
CA SER A 91 -1.64 -16.56 -3.14
C SER A 91 -1.42 -16.76 -4.65
N PRO A 92 -2.06 -17.76 -5.30
CA PRO A 92 -2.02 -17.92 -6.75
C PRO A 92 -2.38 -16.68 -7.55
N LEU A 93 -3.51 -16.01 -7.25
CA LEU A 93 -3.91 -14.80 -7.99
C LEU A 93 -2.95 -13.65 -7.72
N HIS A 94 -2.47 -13.51 -6.47
CA HIS A 94 -1.46 -12.51 -6.15
C HIS A 94 -0.18 -12.73 -6.97
N ARG A 95 0.31 -13.97 -7.06
CA ARG A 95 1.49 -14.30 -7.86
C ARG A 95 1.29 -14.03 -9.34
N GLU A 96 0.09 -14.27 -9.85
CA GLU A 96 -0.23 -13.98 -11.24
C GLU A 96 -0.19 -12.48 -11.55
N VAL A 97 -0.70 -11.64 -10.64
CA VAL A 97 -0.74 -10.19 -10.82
C VAL A 97 0.60 -9.54 -10.50
N PHE A 98 1.13 -9.75 -9.30
CA PHE A 98 2.29 -9.03 -8.75
C PHE A 98 3.56 -9.89 -8.64
N GLY A 99 3.42 -11.21 -8.68
CA GLY A 99 4.47 -12.14 -8.28
C GLY A 99 4.51 -12.37 -6.77
N GLU A 100 5.70 -12.68 -6.28
CA GLU A 100 5.96 -12.94 -4.87
C GLU A 100 5.68 -11.71 -4.00
N PHE A 101 5.17 -11.90 -2.76
CA PHE A 101 4.96 -10.82 -1.80
C PHE A 101 6.32 -10.25 -1.34
N ASP A 102 6.80 -9.22 -2.03
CA ASP A 102 8.11 -8.62 -1.82
C ASP A 102 8.13 -7.18 -2.34
N GLY A 103 8.63 -6.26 -1.52
CA GLY A 103 8.66 -4.82 -1.83
C GLY A 103 9.38 -4.47 -3.13
N GLU A 104 10.48 -5.17 -3.46
CA GLU A 104 11.22 -4.93 -4.72
C GLU A 104 10.40 -5.41 -5.92
N ASN A 105 9.66 -6.51 -5.79
CA ASN A 105 8.77 -6.99 -6.85
C ASN A 105 7.62 -6.01 -7.10
N TYR A 106 6.98 -5.48 -6.04
CA TYR A 106 5.94 -4.46 -6.23
C TYR A 106 6.47 -3.19 -6.87
N LEU A 107 7.63 -2.69 -6.41
CA LEU A 107 8.21 -1.49 -7.00
C LEU A 107 8.54 -1.72 -8.48
N ARG A 108 9.13 -2.88 -8.84
CA ARG A 108 9.39 -3.23 -10.23
C ARG A 108 8.10 -3.36 -11.04
N TRP A 109 7.07 -3.99 -10.47
CA TRP A 109 5.76 -4.12 -11.10
C TRP A 109 5.15 -2.75 -11.41
N PHE A 110 5.23 -1.82 -10.46
CA PHE A 110 4.78 -0.44 -10.62
C PHE A 110 5.61 0.32 -11.65
N GLU A 111 6.94 0.32 -11.51
CA GLU A 111 7.83 1.11 -12.38
C GLU A 111 7.90 0.56 -13.80
N THR A 112 7.60 -0.71 -14.06
CA THR A 112 7.46 -1.23 -15.43
C THR A 112 6.23 -0.68 -16.15
N ARG A 113 5.19 -0.34 -15.39
CA ARG A 113 3.90 0.18 -15.86
C ARG A 113 3.88 1.69 -15.93
N ILE A 114 4.33 2.36 -14.87
CA ILE A 114 4.26 3.81 -14.76
C ILE A 114 5.66 4.41 -14.89
N LYS A 115 5.82 5.32 -15.85
CA LYS A 115 7.07 6.05 -16.10
C LYS A 115 6.94 7.53 -15.80
N ARG A 116 5.72 8.06 -15.82
CA ARG A 116 5.46 9.49 -15.66
C ARG A 116 4.28 9.72 -14.72
N ILE A 117 4.43 10.68 -13.83
CA ILE A 117 3.36 11.15 -12.94
C ILE A 117 3.11 12.63 -13.20
N GLY A 118 1.87 12.97 -13.51
CA GLY A 118 1.40 14.33 -13.75
C GLY A 118 0.28 14.75 -12.80
N ILE A 119 -0.21 15.97 -12.99
CA ILE A 119 -1.46 16.47 -12.38
C ILE A 119 -2.48 16.68 -13.50
N ASP A 120 -3.70 16.20 -13.31
CA ASP A 120 -4.85 16.42 -14.22
C ASP A 120 -6.17 16.37 -13.43
N SER A 121 -7.30 16.77 -14.02
CA SER A 121 -8.64 16.70 -13.40
C SER A 121 -9.49 15.55 -13.94
N CYS A 122 -8.85 14.47 -14.39
CA CYS A 122 -9.48 13.27 -14.91
C CYS A 122 -10.30 12.48 -13.87
N GLY A 123 -11.13 11.56 -14.35
CA GLY A 123 -11.93 10.64 -13.52
C GLY A 123 -13.17 11.27 -12.87
N GLY A 124 -13.34 12.59 -12.95
CA GLY A 124 -14.47 13.31 -12.33
C GLY A 124 -14.20 13.72 -10.88
N GLY A 125 -15.20 14.34 -10.24
CA GLY A 125 -15.02 15.16 -9.04
C GLY A 125 -14.42 14.49 -7.79
N SER A 126 -14.47 13.16 -7.70
CA SER A 126 -14.00 12.40 -6.54
C SER A 126 -12.94 11.34 -6.86
N ALA A 127 -12.50 11.25 -8.12
CA ALA A 127 -11.40 10.35 -8.48
C ALA A 127 -10.12 10.81 -7.79
N THR A 128 -9.37 9.87 -7.19
CA THR A 128 -8.11 10.21 -6.53
C THR A 128 -6.98 10.34 -7.55
N ALA A 129 -6.94 9.45 -8.54
CA ALA A 129 -6.01 9.52 -9.65
C ALA A 129 -6.70 8.97 -10.91
N CYS A 130 -5.99 9.00 -12.03
CA CYS A 130 -6.36 8.21 -13.19
C CYS A 130 -5.10 7.76 -13.92
N ALA A 131 -5.17 6.61 -14.55
CA ALA A 131 -4.32 6.26 -15.68
C ALA A 131 -5.17 6.12 -16.94
N ILE A 132 -4.69 6.72 -18.03
CA ILE A 132 -5.40 6.76 -19.29
C ILE A 132 -4.81 5.66 -20.17
N TYR A 133 -5.60 4.64 -20.51
CA TYR A 133 -5.10 3.42 -21.17
C TYR A 133 -4.37 3.68 -22.51
N PHE A 134 -4.69 4.76 -23.23
CA PHE A 134 -3.98 5.15 -24.46
C PHE A 134 -2.67 5.91 -24.21
N MET A 135 -2.35 6.20 -22.94
CA MET A 135 -1.07 6.68 -22.46
C MET A 135 -0.55 5.73 -21.37
N PRO A 136 -0.21 4.48 -21.72
CA PRO A 136 -0.01 3.36 -20.79
C PRO A 136 1.25 3.47 -19.90
N THR A 137 1.86 4.66 -19.80
CA THR A 137 2.97 4.91 -18.88
C THR A 137 2.77 6.18 -18.05
N TRP A 138 1.61 6.82 -18.18
CA TRP A 138 1.23 8.02 -17.48
C TRP A 138 0.19 7.71 -16.41
N MET A 139 0.44 8.26 -15.23
CA MET A 139 -0.55 8.42 -14.18
C MET A 139 -0.74 9.90 -13.91
N TYR A 140 -1.98 10.32 -13.68
CA TYR A 140 -2.31 11.67 -13.26
C TYR A 140 -2.92 11.64 -11.87
N LEU A 141 -2.36 12.44 -10.97
CA LEU A 141 -2.93 12.67 -9.66
C LEU A 141 -3.95 13.79 -9.76
N THR A 142 -5.14 13.60 -9.20
CA THR A 142 -6.17 14.63 -9.23
C THR A 142 -5.93 15.67 -8.15
N PRO A 143 -6.62 16.83 -8.19
CA PRO A 143 -6.62 17.77 -7.09
C PRO A 143 -7.11 17.16 -5.77
N TYR A 144 -7.88 16.07 -5.81
CA TYR A 144 -8.28 15.32 -4.61
C TYR A 144 -7.07 14.64 -3.96
N PHE A 145 -6.24 13.90 -4.70
CA PHE A 145 -5.01 13.29 -4.15
C PHE A 145 -4.10 14.34 -3.53
N VAL A 146 -3.89 15.45 -4.24
CA VAL A 146 -2.96 16.52 -3.84
C VAL A 146 -3.37 17.15 -2.51
N ARG A 147 -4.67 17.37 -2.30
CA ARG A 147 -5.18 18.04 -1.09
C ARG A 147 -5.53 17.08 0.04
N SER A 148 -5.80 15.81 -0.28
CA SER A 148 -6.27 14.85 0.72
C SER A 148 -5.11 14.33 1.58
N PRO A 149 -5.30 14.25 2.91
CA PRO A 149 -4.31 13.69 3.83
C PRO A 149 -4.30 12.16 3.78
N LEU A 150 -4.20 11.58 2.58
CA LEU A 150 -4.11 10.13 2.40
C LEU A 150 -2.88 9.59 3.13
N SER A 151 -3.07 8.50 3.87
CA SER A 151 -1.98 7.74 4.47
C SER A 151 -1.08 7.12 3.39
N ARG A 152 0.05 6.56 3.77
CA ARG A 152 0.91 5.84 2.81
C ARG A 152 0.24 4.58 2.27
N VAL A 153 -0.53 3.86 3.08
CA VAL A 153 -1.28 2.68 2.65
C VAL A 153 -2.37 3.08 1.64
N ALA A 154 -3.15 4.12 1.94
CA ALA A 154 -4.16 4.65 1.03
C ALA A 154 -3.56 5.12 -0.30
N GLN A 155 -2.38 5.75 -0.27
CA GLN A 155 -1.69 6.12 -1.49
C GLN A 155 -1.24 4.90 -2.29
N LEU A 156 -0.71 3.84 -1.65
CA LEU A 156 -0.30 2.64 -2.36
C LEU A 156 -1.47 1.92 -3.03
N ALA A 157 -2.64 1.88 -2.36
CA ALA A 157 -3.87 1.36 -2.95
C ALA A 157 -4.16 2.07 -4.28
N VAL A 158 -4.22 3.40 -4.25
CA VAL A 158 -4.46 4.23 -5.44
C VAL A 158 -3.36 4.04 -6.50
N LEU A 159 -2.09 4.06 -6.12
CA LEU A 159 -0.99 3.97 -7.08
C LEU A 159 -0.98 2.62 -7.81
N LEU A 160 -1.19 1.51 -7.09
CA LEU A 160 -1.19 0.17 -7.71
C LEU A 160 -2.47 -0.07 -8.51
N HIS A 161 -3.61 0.42 -8.03
CA HIS A 161 -4.86 0.49 -8.77
C HIS A 161 -4.68 1.16 -10.14
N GLU A 162 -4.18 2.39 -10.14
CA GLU A 162 -3.99 3.15 -11.38
C GLU A 162 -2.92 2.53 -12.28
N ALA A 163 -1.86 1.96 -11.70
CA ALA A 163 -0.87 1.24 -12.48
C ALA A 163 -1.46 0.05 -13.22
N ARG A 164 -2.51 -0.61 -12.69
CA ARG A 164 -3.19 -1.71 -13.40
C ARG A 164 -3.83 -1.22 -14.71
N HIS A 165 -4.37 -0.01 -14.76
CA HIS A 165 -4.98 0.54 -15.98
C HIS A 165 -4.00 0.79 -17.15
N SER A 166 -2.70 0.65 -16.91
CA SER A 166 -1.66 0.75 -17.96
C SER A 166 -1.53 -0.49 -18.86
N GLU A 167 -2.13 -1.62 -18.49
CA GLU A 167 -1.96 -2.90 -19.19
C GLU A 167 -2.84 -2.99 -20.45
N HIS A 168 -2.31 -2.50 -21.56
CA HIS A 168 -3.03 -2.35 -22.82
C HIS A 168 -3.51 -3.68 -23.44
N ASP A 169 -2.73 -4.73 -23.26
CA ASP A 169 -3.02 -6.12 -23.63
C ASP A 169 -4.28 -6.68 -22.95
N HIS A 170 -4.77 -6.00 -21.91
CA HIS A 170 -6.03 -6.29 -21.22
C HIS A 170 -7.03 -5.13 -21.32
N ASN A 171 -6.93 -4.31 -22.37
CA ASN A 171 -7.75 -3.12 -22.58
C ASN A 171 -7.70 -2.14 -21.38
N GLY A 172 -6.56 -2.08 -20.67
CA GLY A 172 -6.34 -1.21 -19.53
C GLY A 172 -7.29 -1.48 -18.35
N TRP A 173 -7.85 -2.69 -18.23
CA TRP A 173 -8.72 -3.07 -17.10
C TRP A 173 -9.77 -2.01 -16.77
N VAL A 174 -10.45 -1.49 -17.80
CA VAL A 174 -11.40 -0.38 -17.65
C VAL A 174 -12.53 -0.74 -16.69
N HIS A 175 -12.97 0.24 -15.91
CA HIS A 175 -14.11 0.04 -15.03
C HIS A 175 -15.41 -0.23 -15.78
N VAL A 176 -16.22 -1.08 -15.17
CA VAL A 176 -17.63 -1.29 -15.49
C VAL A 176 -18.53 -0.44 -14.59
N GLU A 177 -19.78 -0.30 -15.00
CA GLU A 177 -20.80 0.39 -14.22
C GLU A 177 -21.18 -0.41 -12.97
N CYS A 178 -21.19 0.23 -11.80
CA CYS A 178 -21.65 -0.38 -10.57
C CYS A 178 -23.19 -0.55 -10.58
N PRO A 179 -23.73 -1.67 -10.09
CA PRO A 179 -25.17 -1.95 -10.06
C PRO A 179 -26.03 -0.87 -9.41
N ILE A 180 -27.32 -0.84 -9.73
CA ILE A 180 -28.31 0.02 -9.06
C ILE A 180 -29.46 -0.87 -8.52
N PRO A 181 -29.68 -0.93 -7.20
CA PRO A 181 -28.87 -0.34 -6.14
C PRO A 181 -27.51 -1.05 -5.99
N PHE A 182 -26.50 -0.36 -5.44
CA PHE A 182 -25.20 -0.94 -5.14
C PHE A 182 -25.04 -1.16 -3.63
N LEU A 183 -25.31 -2.38 -3.18
CA LEU A 183 -25.38 -2.74 -1.76
C LEU A 183 -24.39 -3.87 -1.42
N ASP A 184 -23.89 -3.87 -0.20
CA ASP A 184 -23.10 -4.97 0.36
C ASP A 184 -23.98 -6.15 0.81
N ASP A 185 -23.34 -7.17 1.40
CA ASP A 185 -24.00 -8.39 1.86
C ASP A 185 -25.01 -8.12 3.02
N GLN A 186 -24.93 -6.94 3.66
CA GLN A 186 -25.80 -6.48 4.74
C GLN A 186 -26.87 -5.49 4.25
N GLY A 187 -26.94 -5.23 2.94
CA GLY A 187 -27.87 -4.28 2.35
C GLY A 187 -27.50 -2.81 2.59
N GLN A 188 -26.27 -2.52 3.02
CA GLN A 188 -25.77 -1.15 3.16
C GLN A 188 -25.23 -0.64 1.83
N GLU A 189 -25.39 0.65 1.58
CA GLU A 189 -24.88 1.29 0.38
C GLU A 189 -23.34 1.30 0.34
N ILE A 190 -22.78 0.76 -0.73
CA ILE A 190 -21.34 0.78 -0.96
C ILE A 190 -20.91 2.17 -1.43
N LYS A 191 -19.88 2.69 -0.76
CA LYS A 191 -19.32 4.02 -0.97
C LYS A 191 -17.82 3.94 -1.20
N SER A 192 -17.27 4.97 -1.84
CA SER A 192 -15.82 5.15 -1.96
C SER A 192 -15.19 5.25 -0.57
N TYR A 193 -14.19 4.40 -0.28
CA TYR A 193 -13.38 4.52 0.94
C TYR A 193 -12.74 5.90 1.06
N PHE A 194 -12.28 6.45 -0.08
CA PHE A 194 -11.52 7.70 -0.09
C PHE A 194 -12.39 8.95 0.00
N SER A 195 -13.54 8.99 -0.68
CA SER A 195 -14.37 10.20 -0.77
C SER A 195 -15.70 10.12 -0.02
N GLY A 196 -16.15 8.91 0.35
CA GLY A 196 -17.47 8.68 0.95
C GLY A 196 -18.63 8.80 -0.04
N ASP A 197 -18.37 8.98 -1.33
CA ASP A 197 -19.42 9.11 -2.35
C ASP A 197 -20.07 7.76 -2.67
N LYS A 198 -21.35 7.81 -3.05
CA LYS A 198 -22.11 6.67 -3.56
C LYS A 198 -21.54 6.23 -4.90
N LEU A 199 -21.39 4.92 -5.09
CA LEU A 199 -20.82 4.37 -6.33
C LEU A 199 -21.86 3.82 -7.31
N ALA A 200 -23.12 3.66 -6.90
CA ALA A 200 -24.19 3.11 -7.74
C ALA A 200 -24.33 3.89 -9.07
N GLY A 201 -24.29 3.17 -10.20
CA GLY A 201 -24.38 3.75 -11.55
C GLY A 201 -23.10 4.45 -12.04
N LEU A 202 -22.01 4.47 -11.27
CA LEU A 202 -20.73 5.02 -11.71
C LEU A 202 -19.87 3.93 -12.36
N LYS A 203 -19.02 4.30 -13.32
CA LYS A 203 -17.95 3.44 -13.84
C LYS A 203 -16.81 3.33 -12.84
N ALA A 204 -17.05 2.57 -11.79
CA ALA A 204 -16.23 2.53 -10.58
C ALA A 204 -16.14 1.11 -10.00
N CYS A 205 -16.39 0.11 -10.82
CA CYS A 205 -16.40 -1.29 -10.47
C CYS A 205 -15.57 -2.11 -11.47
N ASP A 206 -15.21 -3.32 -11.09
CA ASP A 206 -14.64 -4.34 -11.97
C ASP A 206 -15.65 -5.48 -12.16
N ASP A 207 -15.48 -6.28 -13.21
CA ASP A 207 -16.24 -7.51 -13.49
C ASP A 207 -15.35 -8.77 -13.56
N SER A 208 -14.07 -8.65 -13.17
CA SER A 208 -13.10 -9.75 -13.14
C SER A 208 -12.18 -9.67 -11.91
N GLU A 209 -11.67 -10.83 -11.50
CA GLU A 209 -10.65 -11.05 -10.47
C GLU A 209 -9.26 -10.50 -10.85
N TYR A 210 -9.10 -10.03 -12.09
CA TYR A 210 -7.86 -9.43 -12.60
C TYR A 210 -7.98 -7.91 -12.84
N GLY A 211 -9.14 -7.32 -12.54
CA GLY A 211 -9.39 -5.89 -12.67
C GLY A 211 -8.53 -5.03 -11.74
N SER A 212 -8.67 -3.71 -11.89
CA SER A 212 -7.94 -2.71 -11.11
C SER A 212 -8.23 -2.72 -9.60
N TYR A 213 -9.51 -2.77 -9.19
CA TYR A 213 -9.93 -2.96 -7.80
C TYR A 213 -9.64 -4.38 -7.29
N ALA A 214 -9.66 -5.38 -8.17
CA ALA A 214 -9.22 -6.72 -7.79
C ALA A 214 -7.72 -6.75 -7.45
N ALA A 215 -6.88 -6.06 -8.23
CA ALA A 215 -5.46 -5.89 -7.95
C ALA A 215 -5.23 -5.09 -6.65
N GLU A 216 -6.00 -4.02 -6.42
CA GLU A 216 -5.99 -3.28 -5.14
C GLU A 216 -6.32 -4.20 -3.96
N TYR A 217 -7.39 -4.99 -4.08
CA TYR A 217 -7.79 -5.96 -3.05
C TYR A 217 -6.68 -6.97 -2.75
N LEU A 218 -6.10 -7.59 -3.79
CA LEU A 218 -5.05 -8.60 -3.64
C LEU A 218 -3.84 -8.04 -2.90
N PHE A 219 -3.38 -6.85 -3.29
CA PHE A 219 -2.25 -6.21 -2.63
C PHE A 219 -2.59 -5.83 -1.18
N MET A 220 -3.72 -5.17 -0.96
CA MET A 220 -4.13 -4.68 0.36
C MET A 220 -4.39 -5.82 1.35
N SER A 221 -5.00 -6.93 0.91
CA SER A 221 -5.23 -8.09 1.76
C SER A 221 -3.91 -8.70 2.23
N HIS A 222 -2.93 -8.84 1.33
CA HIS A 222 -1.63 -9.39 1.70
C HIS A 222 -0.81 -8.44 2.59
N VAL A 223 -0.91 -7.12 2.39
CA VAL A 223 -0.32 -6.15 3.33
C VAL A 223 -0.95 -6.32 4.72
N ALA A 224 -2.27 -6.45 4.79
CA ALA A 224 -3.00 -6.62 6.04
C ALA A 224 -2.65 -7.90 6.79
N ASP A 225 -2.45 -9.00 6.05
CA ASP A 225 -2.27 -10.33 6.61
C ASP A 225 -0.78 -10.67 6.84
N TYR A 226 0.15 -10.17 6.02
CA TYR A 226 1.52 -10.69 5.96
C TYR A 226 2.66 -9.66 6.03
N CYS A 227 2.39 -8.35 6.01
CA CYS A 227 3.46 -7.35 6.07
C CYS A 227 4.11 -7.29 7.46
N SER A 228 5.37 -7.73 7.58
CA SER A 228 6.07 -7.88 8.86
C SER A 228 6.67 -6.61 9.42
N ASN A 229 6.93 -5.63 8.55
CA ASN A 229 7.45 -4.32 8.92
C ASN A 229 6.40 -3.19 8.82
N CYS A 230 5.13 -3.54 8.61
CA CYS A 230 4.02 -2.60 8.70
C CYS A 230 3.54 -2.48 10.16
N THR A 231 3.14 -1.28 10.55
CA THR A 231 2.50 -1.05 11.86
C THR A 231 1.12 -1.70 11.94
N ALA A 232 0.60 -1.88 13.16
CA ALA A 232 -0.78 -2.37 13.35
C ALA A 232 -1.81 -1.44 12.67
N THR A 233 -1.61 -0.13 12.74
CA THR A 233 -2.46 0.86 12.05
C THR A 233 -2.44 0.68 10.55
N GLU A 234 -1.25 0.53 9.94
CA GLU A 234 -1.12 0.33 8.49
C GLU A 234 -1.79 -0.98 8.03
N ARG A 235 -1.62 -2.08 8.78
CA ARG A 235 -2.28 -3.36 8.47
C ARG A 235 -3.79 -3.29 8.61
N ASN A 236 -4.31 -2.60 9.63
CA ASN A 236 -5.75 -2.42 9.83
C ASN A 236 -6.38 -1.53 8.76
N GLU A 237 -5.66 -0.49 8.32
CA GLU A 237 -6.10 0.33 7.20
C GLU A 237 -6.12 -0.48 5.90
N ALA A 238 -5.07 -1.24 5.60
CA ALA A 238 -5.02 -2.11 4.43
C ALA A 238 -6.19 -3.12 4.45
N ARG A 239 -6.50 -3.70 5.61
CA ARG A 239 -7.66 -4.59 5.79
C ARG A 239 -8.96 -3.88 5.43
N THR A 240 -9.15 -2.67 5.94
CA THR A 240 -10.36 -1.88 5.70
C THR A 240 -10.54 -1.55 4.21
N ILE A 241 -9.45 -1.16 3.54
CA ILE A 241 -9.47 -0.89 2.09
C ILE A 241 -9.80 -2.17 1.32
N ALA A 242 -9.17 -3.31 1.63
CA ALA A 242 -9.45 -4.58 0.98
C ALA A 242 -10.92 -5.01 1.19
N ASP A 243 -11.40 -5.00 2.43
CA ASP A 243 -12.74 -5.47 2.78
C ASP A 243 -13.84 -4.60 2.14
N GLN A 244 -13.60 -3.31 1.88
CA GLN A 244 -14.50 -2.47 1.09
C GLN A 244 -14.30 -2.65 -0.42
N GLY A 245 -13.05 -2.73 -0.86
CA GLY A 245 -12.67 -2.85 -2.27
C GLY A 245 -13.24 -4.09 -2.94
N ILE A 246 -13.35 -5.21 -2.22
CA ILE A 246 -13.88 -6.46 -2.80
C ILE A 246 -15.33 -6.33 -3.30
N TYR A 247 -16.13 -5.44 -2.71
CA TYR A 247 -17.50 -5.22 -3.17
C TYR A 247 -17.57 -4.50 -4.51
N ARG A 248 -16.48 -3.85 -4.93
CA ARG A 248 -16.35 -3.21 -6.24
C ARG A 248 -16.15 -4.21 -7.37
N ILE A 249 -15.97 -5.49 -7.07
CA ILE A 249 -15.95 -6.58 -8.05
C ILE A 249 -17.38 -7.10 -8.18
N THR A 250 -18.06 -6.73 -9.26
CA THR A 250 -19.49 -6.93 -9.45
C THR A 250 -19.87 -8.34 -9.90
N ASP A 251 -18.97 -9.03 -10.59
CA ASP A 251 -19.14 -10.45 -10.89
C ASP A 251 -18.94 -11.29 -9.62
N LEU A 252 -19.97 -12.06 -9.28
CA LEU A 252 -19.98 -12.87 -8.06
C LEU A 252 -18.92 -13.98 -8.12
N ARG A 253 -18.65 -14.57 -9.29
CA ARG A 253 -17.67 -15.66 -9.40
C ARG A 253 -16.25 -15.13 -9.18
N ALA A 254 -15.92 -13.99 -9.78
CA ALA A 254 -14.67 -13.28 -9.58
C ALA A 254 -14.46 -12.89 -8.11
N ARG A 255 -15.50 -12.32 -7.48
CA ARG A 255 -15.45 -11.96 -6.05
C ARG A 255 -15.19 -13.17 -5.15
N GLU A 256 -15.87 -14.28 -5.41
CA GLU A 256 -15.69 -15.51 -4.66
C GLU A 256 -14.32 -16.18 -4.95
N ALA A 257 -13.76 -16.00 -6.15
CA ALA A 257 -12.40 -16.44 -6.45
C ALA A 257 -11.37 -15.69 -5.59
N LEU A 258 -11.48 -14.36 -5.51
CA LEU A 258 -10.63 -13.51 -4.67
C LEU A 258 -10.76 -13.82 -3.17
N ARG A 259 -11.98 -14.12 -2.69
CA ARG A 259 -12.22 -14.53 -1.29
C ARG A 259 -11.56 -15.87 -0.97
N ARG A 260 -11.71 -16.87 -1.85
CA ARG A 260 -11.06 -18.19 -1.68
C ARG A 260 -9.54 -18.08 -1.74
N ASP A 261 -9.03 -17.35 -2.72
CA ASP A 261 -7.60 -17.13 -2.90
C ASP A 261 -6.94 -16.47 -1.68
N ARG A 262 -7.65 -15.60 -0.96
CA ARG A 262 -7.20 -15.07 0.34
C ARG A 262 -7.32 -16.07 1.48
N ALA A 263 -8.38 -16.88 1.52
CA ALA A 263 -8.68 -17.77 2.65
C ALA A 263 -7.78 -19.02 2.72
N ASP A 264 -7.24 -19.45 1.58
CA ASP A 264 -6.45 -20.69 1.47
C ASP A 264 -4.97 -20.52 1.88
N HIS A 265 -4.57 -19.35 2.43
CA HIS A 265 -3.18 -18.98 2.75
C HIS A 265 -3.02 -18.28 4.11
#